data_AF-A0A6A0A3K9-F1
#
_entry.id   AF-A0A6A0A3K9-F1
#
_cell.length_a   1.000
_cell.length_b   1.000
_cell.length_c   1.000
_cell.angle_alpha   90.00
_cell.angle_beta   90.00
_cell.angle_gamma   90.00
#
_symmetry.space_group_name_H-M   'P 1'
#
loop_
_entity.id
_entity.type
_entity.pdbx_description
1 polymer ?
#
loop_
_entity_poly.entity_id
_entity_poly.type
_entity_poly.pdbx_seq_one_letter_code
_entity_poly.pdbx_strand_id
1 'polypeptide(L)'
;AVIQVFPDSFHLGTLDSLLGALPEMQPGVKVHSVMASLMDRLARYAAADPWAMTRLTEMRAFERFRDAIGRIISAQASMAPADAVEMYVALMNFTGSVHPNLVTNVNQ
;
A
#
# COMPACT_ATOMS: atom_id res chain seq x y z
N ALA A 1 -3.13 6.42 13.82
CA ALA A 1 -4.53 6.07 14.17
C ALA A 1 -5.55 6.24 13.03
N VAL A 2 -5.25 6.96 11.92
CA VAL A 2 -6.20 7.12 10.78
C VAL A 2 -6.60 5.79 10.13
N ILE A 3 -5.67 4.84 10.03
CA ILE A 3 -5.93 3.50 9.47
C ILE A 3 -6.79 2.64 10.40
N GLN A 4 -7.08 3.01 11.65
CA GLN A 4 -7.81 2.12 12.58
C GLN A 4 -9.25 2.56 12.88
N VAL A 5 -9.68 3.73 12.42
CA VAL A 5 -10.99 4.32 12.79
C VAL A 5 -12.00 4.44 11.65
N PHE A 6 -11.55 4.35 10.39
CA PHE A 6 -12.42 4.39 9.21
C PHE A 6 -12.60 2.99 8.60
N PRO A 7 -13.66 2.70 7.81
CA PRO A 7 -13.85 1.41 7.14
C PRO A 7 -12.90 1.22 5.94
N ASP A 8 -12.77 -0.02 5.43
CA ASP A 8 -11.86 -0.34 4.32
C ASP A 8 -12.26 0.38 3.01
N SER A 9 -13.56 0.46 2.76
CA SER A 9 -14.12 1.14 1.59
C SER A 9 -13.81 2.64 1.58
N PHE A 10 -13.70 3.27 2.75
CA PHE A 10 -13.25 4.66 2.86
C PHE A 10 -11.81 4.79 2.38
N HIS A 11 -10.90 3.95 2.89
CA HIS A 11 -9.49 3.99 2.48
C HIS A 11 -9.29 3.71 1.00
N LEU A 12 -10.08 2.79 0.44
CA LEU A 12 -10.10 2.52 -0.99
C LEU A 12 -10.58 3.75 -1.79
N GLY A 13 -11.63 4.41 -1.32
CA GLY A 13 -12.18 5.61 -1.95
C GLY A 13 -11.26 6.84 -1.85
N THR A 14 -10.42 6.92 -0.81
CA THR A 14 -9.50 8.05 -0.58
C THR A 14 -8.04 7.70 -0.84
N LEU A 15 -7.76 6.59 -1.53
CA LEU A 15 -6.41 6.05 -1.67
C LEU A 15 -5.42 7.10 -2.23
N ASP A 16 -5.80 7.80 -3.29
CA ASP A 16 -4.91 8.80 -3.92
C ASP A 16 -4.59 9.97 -2.99
N SER A 17 -5.57 10.45 -2.22
CA SER A 17 -5.36 11.51 -1.23
C SER A 17 -4.44 11.05 -0.10
N LEU A 18 -4.62 9.80 0.38
CA LEU A 18 -3.75 9.21 1.39
C LEU A 18 -2.31 9.09 0.88
N LEU A 19 -2.11 8.52 -0.33
CA LEU A 19 -0.80 8.38 -0.94
C LEU A 19 -0.15 9.72 -1.30
N GLY A 20 -0.95 10.76 -1.55
CA GLY A 20 -0.48 12.13 -1.73
C GLY A 20 0.05 12.76 -0.44
N ALA A 21 -0.57 12.47 0.69
CA ALA A 21 -0.20 13.06 1.99
C ALA A 21 1.01 12.39 2.66
N LEU A 22 1.28 11.10 2.39
CA LEU A 22 2.36 10.35 3.06
C LEU A 22 3.76 10.96 2.88
N PRO A 23 4.18 11.44 1.68
CA PRO A 23 5.47 12.12 1.51
C PRO A 23 5.60 13.41 2.32
N GLU A 24 4.49 14.11 2.60
CA GLU A 24 4.45 15.41 3.28
C GLU A 24 4.44 15.30 4.81
N MET A 25 4.46 14.08 5.35
CA MET A 25 4.49 13.86 6.80
C MET A 25 5.77 14.44 7.41
N GLN A 26 5.62 14.99 8.62
CA GLN A 26 6.73 15.58 9.37
C GLN A 26 7.87 14.57 9.61
N PRO A 27 9.14 15.02 9.63
CA PRO A 27 10.27 14.16 9.99
C PRO A 27 10.05 13.45 11.33
N GLY A 28 10.46 12.17 11.41
CA GLY A 28 10.27 11.34 12.60
C GLY A 28 8.92 10.60 12.66
N VAL A 29 7.98 10.89 11.76
CA VAL A 29 6.82 10.03 11.55
C VAL A 29 7.27 8.73 10.89
N LYS A 30 6.80 7.58 11.40
CA LYS A 30 7.06 6.26 10.82
C LYS A 30 6.19 6.01 9.58
N VAL A 31 6.46 6.73 8.49
CA VAL A 31 5.68 6.69 7.25
C VAL A 31 5.64 5.27 6.67
N HIS A 32 6.74 4.51 6.77
CA HIS A 32 6.81 3.11 6.33
C HIS A 32 5.73 2.25 6.98
N SER A 33 5.53 2.40 8.29
CA SER A 33 4.58 1.62 9.07
C SER A 33 3.13 1.96 8.71
N VAL A 34 2.85 3.25 8.43
CA VAL A 34 1.54 3.69 7.94
C VAL A 34 1.26 3.11 6.56
N MET A 35 2.22 3.19 5.63
CA MET A 35 2.10 2.61 4.30
C MET A 35 1.86 1.09 4.35
N ALA A 36 2.69 0.36 5.11
CA ALA A 36 2.55 -1.09 5.28
C ALA A 36 1.18 -1.47 5.86
N SER A 37 0.73 -0.74 6.89
CA SER A 37 -0.59 -0.98 7.50
C SER A 37 -1.75 -0.75 6.52
N LEU A 38 -1.64 0.24 5.62
CA LEU A 38 -2.65 0.52 4.61
C LEU A 38 -2.71 -0.61 3.57
N MET A 39 -1.54 -1.06 3.09
CA MET A 39 -1.43 -2.18 2.15
C MET A 39 -1.99 -3.47 2.73
N ASP A 40 -1.59 -3.84 3.96
CA ASP A 40 -2.10 -5.03 4.67
C ASP A 40 -3.62 -4.99 4.81
N ARG A 41 -4.15 -3.82 5.15
CA ARG A 41 -5.59 -3.63 5.32
C ARG A 41 -6.35 -3.83 4.01
N LEU A 42 -5.90 -3.21 2.93
CA LEU A 42 -6.55 -3.33 1.62
C LEU A 42 -6.33 -4.72 1.00
N ALA A 43 -5.22 -5.40 1.28
CA ALA A 43 -5.00 -6.78 0.90
C ALA A 43 -6.02 -7.72 1.55
N ARG A 44 -6.26 -7.56 2.87
CA ARG A 44 -7.32 -8.31 3.58
C ARG A 44 -8.70 -8.00 3.04
N TYR A 45 -8.98 -6.74 2.71
CA TYR A 45 -10.27 -6.36 2.13
C TYR A 45 -10.49 -7.02 0.76
N ALA A 46 -9.46 -7.02 -0.10
CA ALA A 46 -9.50 -7.70 -1.40
C ALA A 46 -9.71 -9.22 -1.27
N ALA A 47 -9.12 -9.85 -0.26
CA ALA A 47 -9.29 -11.28 0.00
C ALA A 47 -10.70 -11.63 0.52
N ALA A 48 -11.37 -10.69 1.21
CA ALA A 48 -12.70 -10.89 1.76
C ALA A 48 -13.83 -10.52 0.79
N ASP A 49 -13.58 -9.59 -0.15
CA ASP A 49 -14.61 -9.02 -1.02
C ASP A 49 -14.13 -8.94 -2.49
N PRO A 50 -14.73 -9.72 -3.41
CA PRO A 50 -14.41 -9.66 -4.83
C PRO A 50 -14.60 -8.28 -5.47
N TRP A 51 -15.53 -7.46 -4.97
CA TRP A 51 -15.70 -6.09 -5.46
C TRP A 51 -14.46 -5.24 -5.17
N ALA A 52 -13.91 -5.34 -3.96
CA ALA A 52 -12.70 -4.62 -3.57
C ALA A 52 -11.50 -5.06 -4.41
N MET A 53 -11.38 -6.37 -4.67
CA MET A 53 -10.38 -6.96 -5.55
C MET A 53 -10.40 -6.36 -6.95
N THR A 54 -11.57 -6.38 -7.59
CA THR A 54 -11.78 -5.79 -8.93
C THR A 54 -11.42 -4.31 -8.92
N ARG A 55 -11.90 -3.57 -7.92
CA ARG A 55 -11.65 -2.13 -7.83
C ARG A 55 -10.16 -1.79 -7.70
N LEU A 56 -9.43 -2.51 -6.85
CA LEU A 56 -7.98 -2.34 -6.66
C LEU A 56 -7.18 -2.67 -7.94
N THR A 57 -7.63 -3.68 -8.68
CA THR A 57 -7.06 -4.04 -9.98
C THR A 57 -7.31 -2.95 -11.03
N GLU A 58 -8.56 -2.54 -11.22
CA GLU A 58 -8.96 -1.51 -12.18
C GLU A 58 -8.26 -0.18 -11.94
N MET A 59 -8.10 0.21 -10.67
CA MET A 59 -7.43 1.45 -10.33
C MET A 59 -5.90 1.34 -10.37
N ARG A 60 -5.33 0.17 -10.67
CA ARG A 60 -3.87 -0.04 -10.74
C ARG A 60 -3.18 0.29 -9.41
N ALA A 61 -3.72 -0.25 -8.32
CA ALA A 61 -3.27 0.06 -6.97
C ALA A 61 -1.79 -0.29 -6.74
N PHE A 62 -1.27 -1.36 -7.38
CA PHE A 62 0.15 -1.72 -7.32
C PHE A 62 1.05 -0.57 -7.78
N GLU A 63 0.82 -0.03 -8.97
CA GLU A 63 1.64 1.06 -9.52
C GLU A 63 1.53 2.32 -8.66
N ARG A 64 0.33 2.64 -8.17
CA ARG A 64 0.13 3.80 -7.28
C ARG A 64 0.93 3.67 -5.99
N PHE A 65 0.91 2.49 -5.39
CA PHE A 65 1.69 2.21 -4.19
C PHE A 65 3.19 2.27 -4.48
N ARG A 66 3.67 1.62 -5.54
CA ARG A 66 5.08 1.66 -5.96
C ARG A 66 5.55 3.11 -6.16
N ASP A 67 4.78 3.91 -6.88
CA ASP A 67 5.12 5.30 -7.18
C ASP A 67 5.08 6.17 -5.91
N ALA A 68 4.15 5.88 -4.98
CA ALA A 68 4.11 6.52 -3.67
C ALA A 68 5.33 6.17 -2.80
N ILE A 69 5.78 4.91 -2.79
CA ILE A 69 7.02 4.50 -2.10
C ILE A 69 8.21 5.30 -2.64
N GLY A 70 8.35 5.41 -3.96
CA GLY A 70 9.40 6.22 -4.58
C GLY A 70 9.38 7.67 -4.10
N ARG A 71 8.20 8.31 -4.09
CA ARG A 71 8.02 9.68 -3.58
C ARG A 71 8.36 9.82 -2.09
N ILE A 72 7.98 8.85 -1.26
CA ILE A 72 8.28 8.85 0.17
C ILE A 72 9.80 8.76 0.38
N ILE A 73 10.48 7.83 -0.30
CA ILE A 73 11.94 7.68 -0.18
C ILE A 73 12.66 8.96 -0.62
N SER A 74 12.21 9.60 -1.69
CA SER A 74 12.77 10.88 -2.14
C SER A 74 12.51 12.03 -1.17
N ALA A 75 11.35 12.06 -0.50
CA ALA A 75 10.98 13.13 0.43
C ALA A 75 11.60 12.96 1.83
N GLN A 76 11.83 11.73 2.28
CA GLN A 76 12.30 11.40 3.62
C GLN A 76 13.81 11.08 3.60
N ALA A 77 14.64 12.12 3.44
CA ALA A 77 16.09 12.00 3.24
C ALA A 77 16.85 11.24 4.36
N SER A 78 16.27 11.12 5.56
CA SER A 78 16.85 10.40 6.70
C SER A 78 16.23 9.02 6.93
N MET A 79 15.46 8.48 5.99
CA MET A 79 14.84 7.17 6.11
C MET A 79 15.89 6.05 6.15
N ALA A 80 15.74 5.10 7.07
CA ALA A 80 16.62 3.94 7.12
C ALA A 80 16.36 2.99 5.93
N PRO A 81 17.38 2.34 5.36
CA PRO A 81 17.18 1.38 4.26
C PRO A 81 16.21 0.24 4.61
N ALA A 82 16.22 -0.21 5.87
CA ALA A 82 15.30 -1.26 6.35
C ALA A 82 13.83 -0.84 6.23
N ASP A 83 13.51 0.42 6.54
CA ASP A 83 12.14 0.97 6.44
C ASP A 83 11.66 1.01 4.98
N ALA A 84 12.56 1.33 4.05
CA ALA A 84 12.25 1.28 2.62
C ALA A 84 11.96 -0.16 2.15
N VAL A 85 12.78 -1.12 2.61
CA VAL A 85 12.57 -2.56 2.33
C VAL A 85 11.24 -3.04 2.89
N GLU A 86 10.86 -2.62 4.10
CA GLU A 86 9.59 -2.99 4.73
C GLU A 86 8.39 -2.57 3.86
N MET A 87 8.41 -1.36 3.28
CA MET A 87 7.36 -0.91 2.37
C MET A 87 7.27 -1.77 1.09
N TYR A 88 8.42 -2.20 0.53
CA TYR A 88 8.42 -3.08 -0.63
C TYR A 88 7.97 -4.50 -0.30
N VAL A 89 8.29 -5.02 0.89
CA VAL A 89 7.76 -6.30 1.38
C VAL A 89 6.24 -6.25 1.52
N ALA A 90 5.71 -5.19 2.12
CA ALA A 90 4.26 -4.98 2.19
C ALA A 90 3.62 -4.91 0.79
N LEU A 91 4.26 -4.24 -0.16
CA LEU A 91 3.80 -4.16 -1.55
C LEU A 91 3.75 -5.54 -2.22
N MET A 92 4.74 -6.39 -1.99
CA MET A 92 4.76 -7.76 -2.53
C MET A 92 3.61 -8.59 -1.94
N ASN A 93 3.38 -8.52 -0.63
CA ASN A 93 2.28 -9.23 0.03
C ASN A 93 0.90 -8.75 -0.47
N PHE A 94 0.75 -7.44 -0.63
CA PHE A 94 -0.44 -6.84 -1.23
C PHE A 94 -0.67 -7.36 -2.65
N THR A 95 0.38 -7.40 -3.47
CA THR A 95 0.32 -7.87 -4.86
C THR A 95 -0.10 -9.34 -4.95
N GLY A 96 0.44 -10.21 -4.10
CA GLY A 96 0.04 -11.61 -4.06
C GLY A 96 -1.43 -11.81 -3.67
N SER A 97 -1.96 -10.91 -2.83
CA SER A 97 -3.37 -10.91 -2.44
C SER A 97 -4.28 -10.42 -3.58
N VAL A 98 -3.87 -9.36 -4.29
CA VAL A 98 -4.70 -8.71 -5.33
C VAL A 98 -4.58 -9.39 -6.71
N HIS A 99 -3.47 -10.08 -6.95
CA HIS A 99 -3.23 -10.78 -8.20
C HIS A 99 -2.79 -12.23 -7.96
N PRO A 100 -3.67 -13.09 -7.39
CA PRO A 100 -3.32 -14.47 -7.08
C PRO A 100 -2.88 -15.27 -8.33
N ASN A 101 -3.43 -14.94 -9.50
CA ASN A 101 -3.10 -15.59 -10.78
C ASN A 101 -1.71 -15.23 -11.34
N LEU A 102 -1.09 -14.12 -10.88
CA LEU A 102 0.28 -13.78 -11.25
C LEU A 102 1.29 -14.68 -10.50
N VAL A 103 0.95 -15.11 -9.29
CA VAL A 103 1.80 -15.97 -8.45
C VAL A 103 1.79 -17.42 -8.93
N THR A 104 0.68 -17.90 -9.50
CA THR A 104 0.59 -19.26 -10.07
C THR A 104 1.46 -19.50 -11.31
N ASN A 105 1.82 -18.44 -12.04
CA ASN A 105 2.64 -18.55 -13.27
C ASN A 105 4.16 -18.51 -13.02
N VAL A 106 4.62 -18.25 -11.79
CA VAL A 106 6.06 -18.22 -11.45
C VAL A 106 6.57 -19.62 -11.07
N ASN A 107 5.67 -20.60 -10.93
CA ASN A 107 5.97 -22.00 -10.61
C ASN A 107 5.67 -22.96 -11.78
N GLN A 108 5.57 -22.44 -13.02
CA GLN A 108 5.46 -23.26 -14.24
C GLN A 108 6.70 -23.11 -15.13
#